data_AF-A0A3D4PBE1-F1
#
_entry.id   AF-A0A3D4PBE1-F1
#
_cell.length_a   1.000
_cell.length_b   1.000
_cell.length_c   1.000
_cell.angle_alpha   90.00
_cell.angle_beta   90.00
_cell.angle_gamma   90.00
#
_symmetry.space_group_name_H-M   'P 1'
#
loop_
_entity.id
_entity.type
_entity.pdbx_description
1 polymer ?
#
loop_
_entity_poly.entity_id
_entity_poly.type
_entity_poly.pdbx_seq_one_letter_code
_entity_poly.pdbx_strand_id
1 'polypeptide(L)'
;MNTEFLRTYGRASRVIHARFPIIIPMIALLIVTGLLELTGLDLAISSLFYDVQTESWPLSDAEPWQSIDEYFVFPGVILGGIATISGLVACIRWQWNDRARAAVLLTWVLIIGPGLLVNASLKPFFSRPRPREVTELGGPKMYQPAFGFGDQIHHNSSFPSGHASIGFFLIAPAFACRKRVWRISLLSAGLCYGSLMSISRIVQGGHYLSDTIWSLGILYATCWAMATLILAVQYQRTKPFVMALSDDDKQRLRKAA
;
A
#
# COMPACT_ATOMS: atom_id res chain seq x y z
N MET A 1 -13.86 -28.27 -18.26
CA MET A 1 -12.86 -27.38 -17.64
C MET A 1 -12.79 -26.12 -18.49
N ASN A 2 -13.12 -24.96 -17.92
CA ASN A 2 -13.70 -23.82 -18.65
C ASN A 2 -12.74 -23.19 -19.69
N THR A 3 -13.26 -23.03 -20.91
CA THR A 3 -12.62 -22.53 -22.14
C THR A 3 -12.12 -21.09 -22.08
N GLU A 4 -12.57 -20.34 -21.07
CA GLU A 4 -12.27 -18.93 -20.78
C GLU A 4 -10.79 -18.67 -20.39
N PHE A 5 -10.09 -19.68 -19.88
CA PHE A 5 -8.85 -19.49 -19.12
C PHE A 5 -7.62 -19.11 -19.96
N LEU A 6 -7.55 -19.54 -21.22
CA LEU A 6 -6.38 -19.34 -22.08
C LEU A 6 -6.34 -18.01 -22.80
N ARG A 7 -7.50 -17.50 -23.22
CA ARG A 7 -7.63 -16.09 -23.60
C ARG A 7 -7.41 -15.19 -22.40
N THR A 8 -7.67 -15.68 -21.19
CA THR A 8 -7.53 -14.86 -19.98
C THR A 8 -6.07 -14.53 -19.68
N TYR A 9 -5.05 -15.29 -20.06
CA TYR A 9 -3.72 -15.09 -19.45
C TYR A 9 -2.80 -14.01 -20.04
N GLY A 10 -2.54 -14.05 -21.36
CA GLY A 10 -1.90 -12.91 -22.03
C GLY A 10 -2.75 -11.65 -21.91
N ARG A 11 -4.04 -11.79 -21.64
CA ARG A 11 -5.00 -10.72 -21.33
C ARG A 11 -4.99 -10.36 -19.84
N ALA A 12 -4.57 -11.23 -18.91
CA ALA A 12 -4.71 -11.08 -17.45
C ALA A 12 -3.58 -10.24 -16.87
N SER A 13 -2.32 -10.51 -17.24
CA SER A 13 -1.23 -9.59 -16.88
C SER A 13 -1.49 -8.25 -17.56
N ARG A 14 -1.76 -8.23 -18.88
CA ARG A 14 -2.21 -7.01 -19.59
C ARG A 14 -3.39 -6.32 -18.92
N VAL A 15 -4.28 -7.07 -18.27
CA VAL A 15 -5.42 -6.54 -17.51
C VAL A 15 -4.99 -5.91 -16.18
N ILE A 16 -4.05 -6.47 -15.43
CA ILE A 16 -3.50 -5.79 -14.24
C ILE A 16 -2.73 -4.55 -14.68
N HIS A 17 -1.82 -4.67 -15.64
CA HIS A 17 -1.07 -3.54 -16.20
C HIS A 17 -1.99 -2.44 -16.75
N ALA A 18 -3.12 -2.80 -17.39
CA ALA A 18 -4.09 -1.83 -17.90
C ALA A 18 -5.04 -1.28 -16.83
N ARG A 19 -5.41 -2.07 -15.81
CA ARG A 19 -6.28 -1.62 -14.70
C ARG A 19 -5.52 -0.80 -13.67
N PHE A 20 -4.25 -1.10 -13.48
CA PHE A 20 -3.34 -0.56 -12.47
C PHE A 20 -1.98 -0.27 -13.11
N PRO A 21 -1.84 0.86 -13.83
CA PRO A 21 -0.56 1.26 -14.38
C PRO A 21 0.40 1.60 -13.24
N ILE A 22 1.57 0.93 -13.18
CA ILE A 22 2.56 1.18 -12.12
C ILE A 22 3.51 2.34 -12.46
N ILE A 23 3.85 2.52 -13.73
CA ILE A 23 4.87 3.49 -14.15
C ILE A 23 4.43 4.92 -13.85
N ILE A 24 3.20 5.29 -14.21
CA ILE A 24 2.71 6.67 -14.04
C ILE A 24 2.66 7.07 -12.56
N PRO A 25 2.03 6.30 -11.64
CA PRO A 25 2.04 6.64 -10.22
C PRO A 25 3.44 6.68 -9.60
N MET A 26 4.37 5.81 -10.02
CA MET A 26 5.73 5.81 -9.48
C MET A 26 6.55 7.01 -9.96
N ILE A 27 6.40 7.40 -11.23
CA ILE A 27 7.00 8.66 -11.74
C ILE A 27 6.39 9.86 -11.02
N ALA A 28 5.06 9.90 -10.87
CA ALA A 28 4.38 10.96 -10.15
C ALA A 28 4.84 11.04 -8.68
N LEU A 29 5.02 9.90 -8.00
CA LEU A 29 5.57 9.83 -6.65
C LEU A 29 6.97 10.46 -6.56
N LEU A 30 7.86 10.14 -7.50
CA LEU A 30 9.20 10.71 -7.55
C LEU A 30 9.18 12.22 -7.81
N ILE A 31 8.36 12.67 -8.77
CA ILE A 31 8.21 14.10 -9.08
C ILE A 31 7.66 14.86 -7.87
N VAL A 32 6.58 14.36 -7.25
CA VAL A 32 5.98 14.97 -6.06
C VAL A 32 7.00 15.03 -4.93
N THR A 33 7.78 13.97 -4.70
CA THR A 33 8.81 13.97 -3.66
C THR A 33 9.89 15.01 -3.95
N GLY A 34 10.39 15.08 -5.18
CA GLY A 34 11.36 16.10 -5.57
C GLY A 34 10.82 17.53 -5.39
N LEU A 35 9.54 17.76 -5.73
CA LEU A 35 8.89 19.05 -5.48
C LEU A 35 8.79 19.36 -3.98
N LEU A 36 8.38 18.39 -3.15
CA LEU A 36 8.29 18.58 -1.69
C LEU A 36 9.65 18.93 -1.07
N GLU A 37 10.71 18.26 -1.51
CA GLU A 37 12.08 18.51 -1.02
C GLU A 37 12.62 19.87 -1.49
N LEU A 38 12.46 20.22 -2.78
CA LEU A 38 12.98 21.48 -3.33
C LEU A 38 12.27 22.73 -2.78
N THR A 39 11.03 22.59 -2.33
CA THR A 39 10.20 23.71 -1.87
C THR A 39 10.10 23.81 -0.35
N GLY A 40 10.60 22.80 0.39
CA GLY A 40 10.40 22.71 1.84
C GLY A 40 8.94 22.49 2.26
N LEU A 41 8.08 22.03 1.35
CA LEU A 41 6.65 21.87 1.59
C LEU A 41 6.32 20.87 2.70
N ASP A 42 7.17 19.86 2.93
CA ASP A 42 7.01 18.95 4.06
C ASP A 42 6.97 19.72 5.39
N LEU A 43 7.93 20.63 5.59
CA LEU A 43 8.01 21.45 6.79
C LEU A 43 6.89 22.49 6.83
N ALA A 44 6.61 23.15 5.70
CA ALA A 44 5.57 24.17 5.61
C ALA A 44 4.17 23.61 5.89
N ILE A 45 3.87 22.38 5.46
CA ILE A 45 2.60 21.72 5.77
C ILE A 45 2.54 21.34 7.25
N SER A 46 3.62 20.80 7.80
CA SER A 46 3.70 20.46 9.22
C SER A 46 3.55 21.69 10.12
N SER A 47 4.11 22.85 9.74
CA SER A 47 4.00 24.08 10.52
C SER A 47 2.57 24.64 10.63
N LEU A 48 1.65 24.23 9.75
CA LEU A 48 0.24 24.65 9.84
C LEU A 48 -0.46 24.11 11.09
N PHE A 49 0.08 23.06 11.71
CA PHE A 49 -0.49 22.39 12.88
C PHE A 49 0.32 22.60 14.16
N TYR A 50 1.43 23.34 14.07
CA TYR A 50 2.27 23.72 15.20
C TYR A 50 1.94 25.15 15.64
N ASP A 51 1.74 25.33 16.94
CA ASP A 51 1.51 26.65 17.53
C ASP A 51 2.81 27.18 18.15
N VAL A 52 3.35 28.23 17.53
CA VAL A 52 4.60 28.89 17.95
C VAL A 52 4.45 29.61 19.28
N GLN A 53 3.25 30.08 19.65
CA GLN A 53 3.05 30.83 20.89
C GLN A 53 3.08 29.92 22.12
N THR A 54 2.48 28.73 21.98
CA THR A 54 2.43 27.71 23.05
C THR A 54 3.54 26.68 22.94
N GLU A 55 4.40 26.81 21.91
CA GLU A 55 5.44 25.84 21.53
C GLU A 55 4.94 24.40 21.46
N SER A 56 3.71 24.19 20.99
CA SER A 56 3.01 22.90 21.11
C SER A 56 2.27 22.47 19.84
N TRP A 57 1.84 21.21 19.82
CA TRP A 57 0.96 20.64 18.79
C TRP A 57 -0.46 20.52 19.36
N PRO A 58 -1.27 21.60 19.34
CA PRO A 58 -2.51 21.66 20.11
C PRO A 58 -3.56 20.62 19.70
N LEU A 59 -3.49 20.14 18.45
CA LEU A 59 -4.40 19.14 17.92
C LEU A 59 -3.90 17.69 18.09
N SER A 60 -2.72 17.47 18.67
CA SER A 60 -2.12 16.15 18.74
C SER A 60 -2.97 15.15 19.54
N ASP A 61 -3.46 15.57 20.69
CA ASP A 61 -4.32 14.79 21.59
C ASP A 61 -5.81 15.17 21.47
N ALA A 62 -6.17 15.98 20.47
CA ALA A 62 -7.55 16.42 20.27
C ALA A 62 -8.33 15.44 19.37
N GLU A 63 -9.63 15.31 19.64
CA GLU A 63 -10.56 14.63 18.74
C GLU A 63 -10.79 15.46 17.46
N PRO A 64 -10.89 14.84 16.27
CA PRO A 64 -10.96 13.38 16.02
C PRO A 64 -9.60 12.68 15.84
N TRP A 65 -8.49 13.40 15.96
CA TRP A 65 -7.17 12.93 15.52
C TRP A 65 -6.65 11.78 16.38
N GLN A 66 -6.83 11.87 17.70
CA GLN A 66 -6.49 10.81 18.64
C GLN A 66 -7.21 9.51 18.31
N SER A 67 -8.55 9.54 18.18
CA SER A 67 -9.33 8.36 17.79
C SER A 67 -8.96 7.81 16.42
N ILE A 68 -8.64 8.66 15.44
CA ILE A 68 -8.17 8.18 14.14
C ILE A 68 -6.85 7.43 14.30
N ASP A 69 -5.88 7.98 15.02
CA ASP A 69 -4.59 7.33 15.22
C ASP A 69 -4.72 5.97 15.92
N GLU A 70 -5.51 5.92 16.99
CA GLU A 70 -5.70 4.73 17.81
C GLU A 70 -6.51 3.64 17.08
N TYR A 71 -7.65 4.01 16.48
CA TYR A 71 -8.62 3.02 16.01
C TYR A 71 -8.55 2.74 14.51
N PHE A 72 -8.05 3.65 13.67
CA PHE A 72 -8.10 3.43 12.22
C PHE A 72 -7.08 2.40 11.73
N VAL A 73 -6.19 1.92 12.59
CA VAL A 73 -5.31 0.79 12.29
C VAL A 73 -6.11 -0.52 12.21
N PHE A 74 -7.16 -0.67 13.02
CA PHE A 74 -7.85 -1.95 13.21
C PHE A 74 -8.50 -2.50 11.93
N PRO A 75 -9.21 -1.74 11.09
CA PRO A 75 -9.83 -2.32 9.88
C PRO A 75 -8.81 -2.98 8.94
N GLY A 76 -7.63 -2.39 8.79
CA GLY A 76 -6.54 -2.98 7.99
C GLY A 76 -6.01 -4.28 8.60
N VAL A 77 -5.73 -4.27 9.91
CA VAL A 77 -5.22 -5.44 10.64
C VAL A 77 -6.25 -6.57 10.67
N ILE A 78 -7.52 -6.27 10.97
CA ILE A 78 -8.62 -7.24 11.01
C ILE A 78 -8.81 -7.87 9.64
N LEU A 79 -8.87 -7.05 8.57
CA LEU A 79 -9.01 -7.56 7.21
C LEU A 79 -7.86 -8.49 6.83
N GLY A 80 -6.62 -8.11 7.13
CA GLY A 80 -5.45 -8.95 6.85
C GLY A 80 -5.40 -10.22 7.71
N GLY A 81 -5.85 -10.16 8.97
CA GLY A 81 -6.00 -11.32 9.85
C GLY A 81 -7.03 -12.32 9.30
N ILE A 82 -8.22 -11.85 8.93
CA ILE A 82 -9.27 -12.66 8.29
C ILE A 82 -8.75 -13.27 6.98
N ALA A 83 -8.06 -12.48 6.15
CA ALA A 83 -7.45 -12.97 4.91
C ALA A 83 -6.42 -14.07 5.18
N THR A 84 -5.59 -13.92 6.21
CA THR A 84 -4.56 -14.90 6.58
C THR A 84 -5.18 -16.22 7.02
N ILE A 85 -6.16 -16.16 7.92
CA ILE A 85 -6.90 -17.36 8.36
C ILE A 85 -7.60 -18.03 7.17
N SER A 86 -8.29 -17.25 6.33
CA SER A 86 -9.00 -17.77 5.16
C SER A 86 -8.05 -18.40 4.14
N GLY A 87 -6.88 -17.78 3.92
CA GLY A 87 -5.84 -18.29 3.03
C GLY A 87 -5.24 -19.59 3.53
N LEU A 88 -4.93 -19.69 4.82
CA LEU A 88 -4.44 -20.91 5.46
C LEU A 88 -5.45 -22.06 5.34
N VAL A 89 -6.73 -21.80 5.66
CA VAL A 89 -7.80 -22.78 5.50
C VAL A 89 -7.92 -23.25 4.05
N ALA A 90 -7.86 -22.34 3.09
CA ALA A 90 -7.92 -22.70 1.67
C ALA A 90 -6.72 -23.56 1.23
N CYS A 91 -5.51 -23.28 1.74
CA CYS A 91 -4.33 -24.09 1.50
C CYS A 91 -4.49 -25.51 2.08
N ILE A 92 -4.93 -25.63 3.34
CA ILE A 92 -5.14 -26.92 4.02
C ILE A 92 -6.20 -27.76 3.29
N ARG A 93 -7.30 -27.14 2.85
CA ARG A 93 -8.39 -27.83 2.15
C ARG A 93 -8.13 -28.03 0.66
N TRP A 94 -6.97 -27.60 0.15
CA TRP A 94 -6.63 -27.63 -1.28
C TRP A 94 -7.64 -26.90 -2.19
N GLN A 95 -8.28 -25.83 -1.69
CA GLN A 95 -9.35 -25.11 -2.39
C GLN A 95 -8.86 -23.82 -3.06
N TRP A 96 -8.22 -23.95 -4.22
CA TRP A 96 -7.64 -22.82 -4.97
C TRP A 96 -8.64 -22.03 -5.85
N ASN A 97 -9.71 -21.50 -5.24
CA ASN A 97 -10.69 -20.64 -5.92
C ASN A 97 -10.31 -19.15 -5.90
N ASP A 98 -11.18 -18.27 -6.43
CA ASP A 98 -10.93 -16.81 -6.47
C ASP A 98 -10.81 -16.18 -5.07
N ARG A 99 -11.58 -16.68 -4.09
CA ARG A 99 -11.54 -16.17 -2.71
C ARG A 99 -10.23 -16.52 -2.03
N ALA A 100 -9.74 -17.74 -2.22
CA ALA A 100 -8.43 -18.18 -1.74
C ALA A 100 -7.30 -17.32 -2.31
N ARG A 101 -7.35 -16.98 -3.61
CA ARG A 101 -6.38 -16.08 -4.23
C ARG A 101 -6.43 -14.67 -3.66
N ALA A 102 -7.62 -14.12 -3.44
CA ALA A 102 -7.78 -12.82 -2.81
C ALA A 102 -7.22 -12.84 -1.38
N ALA A 103 -7.51 -13.89 -0.61
CA ALA A 103 -6.98 -14.07 0.73
C ALA A 103 -5.45 -14.10 0.75
N VAL A 104 -4.83 -14.92 -0.12
CA VAL A 104 -3.37 -15.00 -0.27
C VAL A 104 -2.77 -13.65 -0.69
N LEU A 105 -3.41 -12.93 -1.63
CA LEU A 105 -2.98 -11.59 -2.03
C LEU A 105 -2.95 -10.64 -0.82
N LEU A 106 -4.07 -10.53 -0.11
CA LEU A 106 -4.21 -9.62 1.03
C LEU A 106 -3.20 -9.96 2.14
N THR A 107 -3.02 -11.24 2.45
CA THR A 107 -2.02 -11.69 3.44
C THR A 107 -0.62 -11.27 3.05
N TRP A 108 -0.17 -11.57 1.83
CA TRP A 108 1.19 -11.24 1.42
C TRP A 108 1.41 -9.74 1.26
N VAL A 109 0.39 -8.98 0.85
CA VAL A 109 0.48 -7.51 0.82
C VAL A 109 0.64 -6.94 2.23
N LEU A 110 -0.10 -7.45 3.23
CA LEU A 110 0.04 -6.99 4.62
C LEU A 110 1.42 -7.33 5.20
N ILE A 111 1.91 -8.56 4.95
CA ILE A 111 3.21 -9.01 5.44
C ILE A 111 4.34 -8.25 4.75
N ILE A 112 4.32 -8.14 3.42
CA ILE A 112 5.42 -7.54 2.66
C ILE A 112 5.38 -6.01 2.73
N GLY A 113 4.21 -5.38 2.53
CA GLY A 113 4.11 -3.92 2.47
C GLY A 113 4.31 -3.28 3.84
N PRO A 114 3.29 -3.25 4.71
CA PRO A 114 3.41 -2.70 6.06
C PRO A 114 4.44 -3.43 6.94
N GLY A 115 4.43 -4.77 6.97
CA GLY A 115 5.29 -5.54 7.87
C GLY A 115 6.78 -5.43 7.53
N LEU A 116 7.16 -5.94 6.36
CA LEU A 116 8.56 -6.07 5.96
C LEU A 116 9.14 -4.77 5.41
N LEU A 117 8.55 -4.21 4.35
CA LEU A 117 9.12 -3.06 3.65
C LEU A 117 9.05 -1.80 4.52
N VAL A 118 7.87 -1.45 5.03
CA VAL A 118 7.71 -0.21 5.80
C VAL A 118 8.33 -0.33 7.19
N ASN A 119 7.87 -1.25 8.03
CA ASN A 119 8.24 -1.27 9.45
C ASN A 119 9.58 -1.97 9.73
N ALA A 120 9.88 -3.09 9.07
CA ALA A 120 11.11 -3.86 9.37
C ALA A 120 12.34 -3.40 8.58
N SER A 121 12.17 -2.83 7.38
CA SER A 121 13.28 -2.51 6.47
C SER A 121 13.53 -1.01 6.36
N LEU A 122 12.58 -0.24 5.81
CA LEU A 122 12.81 1.17 5.50
C LEU A 122 12.83 2.02 6.78
N LYS A 123 11.91 1.79 7.72
CA LYS A 123 11.81 2.62 8.92
C LYS A 123 13.06 2.61 9.82
N PRO A 124 13.75 1.47 10.05
CA PRO A 124 15.02 1.46 10.76
C PRO A 124 16.18 2.02 9.94
N PHE A 125 16.06 2.03 8.61
CA PHE A 125 17.11 2.44 7.69
C PHE A 125 17.16 3.96 7.47
N PHE A 126 16.00 4.60 7.40
CA PHE A 126 15.91 6.05 7.27
C PHE A 126 15.90 6.69 8.66
N SER A 127 16.98 7.37 9.03
CA SER A 127 17.06 8.11 10.30
C SER A 127 16.47 9.52 10.21
N ARG A 128 15.21 9.63 9.75
CA ARG A 128 14.53 10.91 9.60
C ARG A 128 13.81 11.31 10.91
N PRO A 129 14.10 12.47 11.53
CA PRO A 129 13.39 12.94 12.72
C PRO A 129 11.97 13.38 12.36
N ARG A 130 11.03 13.23 13.29
CA ARG A 130 9.62 13.61 13.09
C ARG A 130 9.44 15.13 13.11
N PRO A 131 8.35 15.67 12.52
CA PRO A 131 8.05 17.10 12.60
C PRO A 131 8.12 17.67 14.02
N ARG A 132 7.52 17.00 15.01
CA ARG A 132 7.55 17.45 16.41
C ARG A 132 8.92 17.38 17.10
N GLU A 133 9.91 16.80 16.43
CA GLU A 133 11.26 16.63 16.95
C GLU A 133 12.26 17.60 16.30
N VAL A 134 11.86 18.37 15.28
CA VAL A 134 12.78 19.27 14.57
C VAL A 134 12.81 20.68 15.15
N THR A 135 13.97 21.31 15.08
CA THR A 135 14.27 22.66 15.59
C THR A 135 13.31 23.74 15.10
N GLU A 136 12.88 23.63 13.85
CA GLU A 136 11.97 24.56 13.20
C GLU A 136 10.55 24.50 13.78
N LEU A 137 10.21 23.42 14.50
CA LEU A 137 8.92 23.18 15.14
C LEU A 137 9.07 22.89 16.65
N GLY A 138 10.06 23.53 17.28
CA GLY A 138 10.28 23.50 18.74
C GLY A 138 10.95 22.24 19.29
N GLY A 139 11.44 21.35 18.42
CA GLY A 139 12.16 20.14 18.81
C GLY A 139 13.69 20.31 18.86
N PRO A 140 14.44 19.28 19.32
CA PRO A 140 15.89 19.39 19.50
C PRO A 140 16.73 18.92 18.30
N LYS A 141 16.13 18.37 17.24
CA LYS A 141 16.86 17.73 16.12
C LYS A 141 16.87 18.61 14.87
N MET A 142 17.88 18.47 14.02
CA MET A 142 17.88 19.15 12.71
C MET A 142 16.93 18.45 11.73
N TYR A 143 16.21 19.21 10.91
CA TYR A 143 15.41 18.68 9.82
C TYR A 143 16.26 17.84 8.83
N GLN A 144 15.68 16.76 8.33
CA GLN A 144 16.29 15.90 7.30
C GLN A 144 15.31 15.64 6.14
N PRO A 145 15.80 15.60 4.88
CA PRO A 145 14.99 15.27 3.71
C PRO A 145 14.56 13.80 3.71
N ALA A 146 13.59 13.44 2.85
CA ALA A 146 12.97 12.11 2.86
C ALA A 146 13.95 10.99 2.51
N PHE A 147 14.85 11.24 1.56
CA PHE A 147 15.92 10.29 1.19
C PHE A 147 17.27 10.57 1.89
N GLY A 148 17.28 11.40 2.92
CA GLY A 148 18.49 11.65 3.70
C GLY A 148 18.97 10.39 4.42
N PHE A 149 20.20 9.97 4.18
CA PHE A 149 20.89 9.02 5.05
C PHE A 149 21.36 9.80 6.28
N GLY A 150 20.64 9.67 7.39
CA GLY A 150 21.08 10.27 8.64
C GLY A 150 22.40 9.64 9.11
N ASP A 151 23.23 10.44 9.75
CA ASP A 151 24.50 10.06 10.37
C ASP A 151 24.32 9.32 11.71
N GLN A 152 23.12 9.37 12.28
CA GLN A 152 22.79 8.76 13.57
C GLN A 152 21.68 7.71 13.42
N ILE A 153 21.81 6.57 14.09
CA ILE A 153 20.72 5.57 14.17
C ILE A 153 19.64 6.14 15.09
N HIS A 154 18.48 6.48 14.54
CA HIS A 154 17.34 6.91 15.34
C HIS A 154 16.38 5.74 15.59
N HIS A 155 16.10 5.48 16.86
CA HIS A 155 14.92 4.71 17.21
C HIS A 155 13.68 5.58 16.94
N ASN A 156 12.70 5.07 16.19
CA ASN A 156 11.39 5.69 15.92
C ASN A 156 11.30 6.75 14.80
N SER A 157 12.05 6.58 13.71
CA SER A 157 12.06 7.45 12.53
C SER A 157 10.68 7.76 11.93
N SER A 158 10.60 8.90 11.24
CA SER A 158 9.38 9.36 10.58
C SER A 158 9.15 8.64 9.24
N PHE A 159 10.19 8.38 8.44
CA PHE A 159 10.02 7.82 7.11
C PHE A 159 10.18 6.29 7.07
N PRO A 160 9.31 5.53 6.40
CA PRO A 160 7.94 5.87 5.99
C PRO A 160 6.93 5.76 7.14
N SER A 161 5.70 6.23 6.90
CA SER A 161 4.62 6.16 7.89
C SER A 161 4.00 4.77 8.00
N GLY A 162 4.18 4.12 9.16
CA GLY A 162 3.59 2.81 9.47
C GLY A 162 2.06 2.84 9.54
N HIS A 163 1.49 3.83 10.23
CA HIS A 163 0.03 4.02 10.32
C HIS A 163 -0.60 4.25 8.94
N ALA A 164 0.01 5.12 8.12
CA ALA A 164 -0.45 5.34 6.75
C ALA A 164 -0.37 4.06 5.91
N SER A 165 0.68 3.25 6.07
CA SER A 165 0.84 1.99 5.34
C SER A 165 -0.29 0.99 5.64
N ILE A 166 -0.72 0.89 6.90
CA ILE A 166 -1.85 0.04 7.30
C ILE A 166 -3.19 0.65 6.84
N GLY A 167 -3.35 1.96 6.86
CA GLY A 167 -4.53 2.62 6.30
C GLY A 167 -4.68 2.38 4.80
N PHE A 168 -3.59 2.57 4.04
CA PHE A 168 -3.57 2.35 2.59
C PHE A 168 -3.61 0.86 2.20
N PHE A 169 -3.35 -0.08 3.11
CA PHE A 169 -3.57 -1.52 2.85
C PHE A 169 -4.99 -1.81 2.35
N LEU A 170 -5.98 -0.99 2.74
CA LEU A 170 -7.37 -1.13 2.29
C LEU A 170 -7.58 -0.93 0.78
N ILE A 171 -6.57 -0.53 0.01
CA ILE A 171 -6.62 -0.57 -1.47
C ILE A 171 -6.46 -1.99 -2.02
N ALA A 172 -5.86 -2.92 -1.27
CA ALA A 172 -5.51 -4.26 -1.74
C ALA A 172 -6.72 -5.08 -2.27
N PRO A 173 -7.92 -5.04 -1.67
CA PRO A 173 -9.11 -5.70 -2.23
C PRO A 173 -9.45 -5.27 -3.66
N ALA A 174 -9.13 -4.03 -4.05
CA ALA A 174 -9.36 -3.56 -5.41
C ALA A 174 -8.57 -4.37 -6.44
N PHE A 175 -7.37 -4.83 -6.08
CA PHE A 175 -6.50 -5.65 -6.95
C PHE A 175 -7.03 -7.08 -7.16
N ALA A 176 -7.82 -7.60 -6.22
CA ALA A 176 -8.54 -8.87 -6.38
C ALA A 176 -9.88 -8.70 -7.14
N CYS A 177 -10.39 -7.47 -7.29
CA CYS A 177 -11.73 -7.22 -7.79
C CYS A 177 -11.82 -7.13 -9.32
N ARG A 178 -12.67 -7.97 -9.93
CA ARG A 178 -12.89 -7.99 -11.40
C ARG A 178 -13.83 -6.90 -11.90
N LYS A 179 -14.95 -6.70 -11.19
CA LYS A 179 -16.01 -5.75 -11.61
C LYS A 179 -15.50 -4.31 -11.45
N ARG A 180 -15.59 -3.51 -12.53
CA ARG A 180 -15.02 -2.15 -12.59
C ARG A 180 -15.58 -1.23 -11.49
N VAL A 181 -16.90 -1.21 -11.31
CA VAL A 181 -17.56 -0.35 -10.31
C VAL A 181 -17.01 -0.65 -8.91
N TRP A 182 -17.08 -1.91 -8.48
CA TRP A 182 -16.55 -2.34 -7.17
C TRP A 182 -15.06 -2.11 -7.01
N ARG A 183 -14.26 -2.32 -8.06
CA ARG A 183 -12.83 -2.03 -8.03
C ARG A 183 -12.55 -0.55 -7.76
N ILE A 184 -13.24 0.35 -8.46
CA ILE A 184 -13.09 1.79 -8.26
C ILE A 184 -13.54 2.17 -6.85
N SER A 185 -14.70 1.68 -6.40
CA SER A 185 -15.19 1.96 -5.04
C SER A 185 -14.21 1.49 -3.96
N LEU A 186 -13.65 0.29 -4.08
CA LEU A 186 -12.67 -0.24 -3.12
C LEU A 186 -11.36 0.56 -3.13
N LEU A 187 -10.88 0.93 -4.31
CA LEU A 187 -9.67 1.75 -4.45
C LEU A 187 -9.88 3.14 -3.84
N SER A 188 -10.99 3.81 -4.18
CA SER A 188 -11.33 5.12 -3.63
C SER A 188 -11.54 5.08 -2.12
N ALA A 189 -12.23 4.06 -1.60
CA ALA A 189 -12.43 3.91 -0.16
C ALA A 189 -11.10 3.72 0.57
N GLY A 190 -10.22 2.85 0.07
CA GLY A 190 -8.89 2.65 0.65
C GLY A 190 -7.99 3.88 0.58
N LEU A 191 -8.05 4.64 -0.52
CA LEU A 191 -7.34 5.91 -0.67
C LEU A 191 -7.86 6.96 0.32
N CYS A 192 -9.17 7.16 0.41
CA CYS A 192 -9.76 8.11 1.37
C CYS A 192 -9.39 7.74 2.81
N TYR A 193 -9.45 6.45 3.14
CA TYR A 193 -9.16 5.96 4.48
C TYR A 193 -7.69 6.14 4.86
N GLY A 194 -6.77 5.71 3.99
CA GLY A 194 -5.34 5.91 4.20
C GLY A 194 -4.93 7.38 4.23
N SER A 195 -5.59 8.24 3.44
CA SER A 195 -5.39 9.69 3.50
C SER A 195 -5.87 10.29 4.83
N LEU A 196 -7.03 9.87 5.34
CA LEU A 196 -7.53 10.35 6.64
C LEU A 196 -6.58 9.96 7.79
N MET A 197 -6.09 8.71 7.78
CA MET A 197 -5.04 8.27 8.69
C MET A 197 -3.76 9.11 8.55
N SER A 198 -3.34 9.39 7.31
CA SER A 198 -2.15 10.19 7.02
C SER A 198 -2.26 11.62 7.54
N ILE A 199 -3.43 12.25 7.33
CA ILE A 199 -3.71 13.60 7.84
C ILE A 199 -3.61 13.62 9.37
N SER A 200 -4.22 12.66 10.07
CA SER A 200 -4.10 12.59 11.54
C SER A 200 -2.64 12.56 12.00
N ARG A 201 -1.81 11.73 11.35
CA ARG A 201 -0.39 11.64 11.68
C ARG A 201 0.41 12.90 11.39
N ILE A 202 0.03 13.69 10.38
CA ILE A 202 0.64 14.98 10.06
C ILE A 202 0.22 16.04 11.09
N VAL A 203 -1.08 16.09 11.42
CA VAL A 203 -1.65 16.99 12.44
C VAL A 203 -0.99 16.78 13.80
N GLN A 204 -0.63 15.54 14.14
CA GLN A 204 0.05 15.19 15.39
C GLN A 204 1.57 15.46 15.38
N GLY A 205 2.11 15.96 14.27
CA GLY A 205 3.56 16.14 14.09
C GLY A 205 4.33 14.82 14.07
N GLY A 206 3.65 13.72 13.75
CA GLY A 206 4.21 12.37 13.74
C GLY A 206 4.90 12.01 12.42
N HIS A 207 4.45 12.57 11.31
CA HIS A 207 4.92 12.27 9.95
C HIS A 207 4.84 13.49 9.04
N TYR A 208 5.74 13.58 8.07
CA TYR A 208 5.64 14.54 6.97
C TYR A 208 4.71 14.03 5.87
N LEU A 209 4.32 14.91 4.94
CA LEU A 209 3.50 14.52 3.80
C LEU A 209 4.21 13.46 2.94
N SER A 210 5.49 13.65 2.63
CA SER A 210 6.28 12.67 1.86
C SER A 210 6.32 11.29 2.52
N ASP A 211 6.43 11.20 3.86
CA ASP A 211 6.41 9.92 4.59
C ASP A 211 5.14 9.11 4.30
N THR A 212 4.00 9.80 4.17
CA THR A 212 2.68 9.18 3.98
C THR A 212 2.42 8.82 2.51
N ILE A 213 2.81 9.69 1.56
CA ILE A 213 2.69 9.42 0.13
C ILE A 213 3.60 8.25 -0.27
N TRP A 214 4.79 8.13 0.32
CA TRP A 214 5.66 6.97 0.10
C TRP A 214 5.06 5.67 0.64
N SER A 215 4.39 5.70 1.79
CA SER A 215 3.64 4.54 2.27
C SER A 215 2.55 4.11 1.28
N LEU A 216 1.81 5.05 0.67
CA LEU A 216 0.87 4.73 -0.41
C LEU A 216 1.59 4.11 -1.62
N GLY A 217 2.72 4.71 -2.05
CA GLY A 217 3.50 4.23 -3.17
C GLY A 217 4.00 2.79 -2.99
N ILE A 218 4.58 2.48 -1.83
CA ILE A 218 5.05 1.14 -1.45
C ILE A 218 3.88 0.15 -1.45
N LEU A 219 2.74 0.52 -0.86
CA LEU A 219 1.57 -0.35 -0.81
C LEU A 219 1.00 -0.62 -2.19
N TYR A 220 0.90 0.41 -3.04
CA TYR A 220 0.43 0.26 -4.42
C TYR A 220 1.36 -0.67 -5.21
N ALA A 221 2.68 -0.44 -5.14
CA ALA A 221 3.68 -1.28 -5.80
C ALA A 221 3.64 -2.73 -5.30
N THR A 222 3.47 -2.93 -3.99
CA THR A 222 3.34 -4.27 -3.38
C THR A 222 2.07 -4.97 -3.88
N CYS A 223 0.92 -4.29 -3.88
CA CYS A 223 -0.33 -4.82 -4.41
C CYS A 223 -0.18 -5.23 -5.88
N TRP A 224 0.44 -4.36 -6.68
CA TRP A 224 0.67 -4.61 -8.09
C TRP A 224 1.58 -5.81 -8.33
N ALA A 225 2.70 -5.89 -7.60
CA ALA A 225 3.66 -6.99 -7.72
C ALA A 225 3.04 -8.32 -7.31
N MET A 226 2.33 -8.36 -6.18
CA MET A 226 1.69 -9.57 -5.68
C MET A 226 0.53 -10.02 -6.58
N ALA A 227 -0.30 -9.09 -7.07
CA ALA A 227 -1.36 -9.43 -8.02
C ALA A 227 -0.79 -10.00 -9.32
N THR A 228 0.31 -9.42 -9.82
CA THR A 228 1.01 -9.90 -11.01
C THR A 228 1.63 -11.28 -10.78
N LEU A 229 2.26 -11.50 -9.63
CA LEU A 229 2.87 -12.79 -9.25
C LEU A 229 1.83 -13.91 -9.10
N ILE A 230 0.70 -13.64 -8.47
CA ILE A 230 -0.36 -14.64 -8.30
C ILE A 230 -0.90 -15.08 -9.67
N LEU A 231 -1.06 -14.13 -10.60
CA LEU A 231 -1.38 -14.46 -11.98
C LEU A 231 -0.22 -15.23 -12.64
N ALA A 232 1.05 -14.81 -12.48
CA ALA A 232 2.26 -15.53 -12.92
C ALA A 232 2.20 -17.04 -12.62
N VAL A 233 2.00 -17.36 -11.36
CA VAL A 233 1.94 -18.74 -10.85
C VAL A 233 0.74 -19.50 -11.41
N GLN A 234 -0.42 -18.86 -11.49
CA GLN A 234 -1.65 -19.49 -11.98
C GLN A 234 -1.52 -19.99 -13.43
N TYR A 235 -0.78 -19.27 -14.27
CA TYR A 235 -0.52 -19.71 -15.64
C TYR A 235 0.47 -20.85 -15.74
N GLN A 236 1.56 -20.79 -15.00
CA GLN A 236 2.55 -21.87 -15.04
C GLN A 236 1.93 -23.21 -14.66
N ARG A 237 1.01 -23.23 -13.68
CA ARG A 237 0.27 -24.44 -13.28
C ARG A 237 -0.66 -25.01 -14.35
N THR A 238 -1.20 -24.17 -15.22
CA THR A 238 -2.25 -24.55 -16.19
C THR A 238 -1.74 -24.72 -17.61
N LYS A 239 -0.58 -24.13 -17.94
CA LYS A 239 0.07 -24.20 -19.24
C LYS A 239 0.25 -25.64 -19.78
N PRO A 240 0.71 -26.63 -18.99
CA PRO A 240 0.92 -28.00 -19.51
C PRO A 240 -0.39 -28.66 -19.99
N PHE A 241 -1.46 -28.51 -19.21
CA PHE A 241 -2.79 -29.06 -19.55
C PHE A 241 -3.33 -28.50 -20.85
N VAL A 242 -3.01 -27.24 -21.14
CA VAL A 242 -3.47 -26.58 -22.36
C VAL A 242 -2.68 -27.05 -23.57
N MET A 243 -1.37 -27.16 -23.42
CA MET A 243 -0.51 -27.63 -24.51
C MET A 243 -0.86 -29.05 -24.94
N ALA A 244 -1.44 -29.85 -24.03
CA ALA A 244 -1.93 -31.19 -24.29
C ALA A 244 -3.31 -31.27 -25.01
N LEU A 245 -4.00 -30.15 -25.24
CA LEU A 245 -5.30 -30.16 -25.93
C LEU A 245 -5.13 -30.37 -27.45
N SER A 246 -6.11 -31.05 -28.08
CA SER A 246 -6.15 -31.20 -29.53
C SER A 246 -6.37 -29.86 -30.23
N ASP A 247 -6.00 -29.75 -31.51
CA ASP A 247 -6.20 -28.51 -32.27
C ASP A 247 -7.69 -28.20 -32.51
N ASP A 248 -8.52 -29.24 -32.61
CA ASP A 248 -9.98 -29.14 -32.67
C ASP A 248 -10.56 -28.61 -31.35
N ASP A 249 -10.06 -29.08 -30.21
CA ASP A 249 -10.42 -28.53 -28.90
C ASP A 249 -9.95 -27.09 -28.78
N LYS A 250 -8.73 -26.76 -29.23
CA LYS A 250 -8.23 -25.37 -29.29
C LYS A 250 -9.10 -24.50 -30.20
N GLN A 251 -9.66 -25.04 -31.28
CA GLN A 251 -10.51 -24.30 -32.21
C GLN A 251 -11.94 -24.11 -31.66
N ARG A 252 -12.49 -25.13 -30.98
CA ARG A 252 -13.75 -25.02 -30.19
C ARG A 252 -13.61 -24.01 -29.06
N LEU A 253 -12.48 -24.05 -28.35
CA LEU A 253 -12.06 -23.08 -27.33
C LEU A 253 -12.00 -21.64 -27.88
N ARG A 254 -11.48 -21.45 -29.10
CA ARG A 254 -11.38 -20.13 -29.75
C ARG A 254 -12.73 -19.54 -30.15
N LYS A 255 -13.72 -20.38 -30.51
CA LYS A 255 -15.07 -19.95 -30.92
C LYS A 255 -16.01 -19.67 -29.74
N ALA A 256 -15.79 -20.31 -28.59
CA ALA A 256 -16.62 -20.15 -27.39
C ALA A 256 -16.24 -18.93 -26.52
N ALA A 257 -15.23 -18.15 -26.94
CA ALA A 257 -14.65 -17.06 -26.16
C ALA A 257 -14.74 -15.73 -26.90
#